data_AF-C7JCP0-F1
#
_entry.id   AF-C7JCP0-F1
#
_cell.length_a   1.000
_cell.length_b   1.000
_cell.length_c   1.000
_cell.angle_alpha   90.00
_cell.angle_beta   90.00
_cell.angle_gamma   90.00
#
_symmetry.space_group_name_H-M   'P 1'
#
loop_
_entity.id
_entity.type
_entity.pdbx_description
1 polymer ?
#
loop_
_entity_poly.entity_id
_entity_poly.type
_entity_poly.pdbx_seq_one_letter_code
_entity_poly.pdbx_strand_id
1 'polypeptide(L)'
;MSTLLDFSAGVATGAGGNTLSGGQIVDAVTSGTPILTKLNPGASCNLAFASYGNIGYRILPDQDCALSVSGGNVGELQTMRVFTQQPYGGNCEITWPDNVIWPEGAAFVDSRIGAICCVEIMWDGASRYYGRLIFG
;
A
#
# COMPACT_ATOMS: atom_id res chain seq x y z
N MET A 1 -38.17 19.10 4.43
CA MET A 1 -37.43 18.85 5.69
C MET A 1 -36.15 18.14 5.27
N SER A 2 -35.04 18.87 5.08
CA SER A 2 -33.76 18.27 4.70
C SER A 2 -33.07 17.76 5.97
N THR A 3 -32.84 16.45 6.06
CA THR A 3 -31.96 15.87 7.07
C THR A 3 -30.54 16.34 6.81
N LEU A 4 -30.14 17.41 7.50
CA LEU A 4 -28.75 17.79 7.65
C LEU A 4 -28.09 16.66 8.43
N LEU A 5 -27.14 15.94 7.84
CA LEU A 5 -26.32 14.97 8.56
C LEU A 5 -25.50 15.74 9.59
N ASP A 6 -25.85 15.60 10.87
CA ASP A 6 -25.11 16.16 11.99
C ASP A 6 -23.93 15.23 12.32
N PHE A 7 -22.73 15.63 11.91
CA PHE A 7 -21.48 14.90 12.15
C PHE A 7 -20.95 15.05 13.58
N SER A 8 -21.62 15.83 14.45
CA SER A 8 -21.20 15.96 15.86
C SER A 8 -21.46 14.70 16.70
N ALA A 9 -22.27 13.76 16.20
CA ALA A 9 -22.60 12.50 16.86
C ALA A 9 -21.94 11.25 16.25
N GLY A 10 -21.17 11.40 15.16
CA GLY A 10 -20.62 10.29 14.38
C GLY A 10 -19.41 9.64 15.05
N VAL A 11 -19.66 8.78 16.04
CA VAL A 11 -18.64 7.94 16.68
C VAL A 11 -18.89 6.48 16.37
N ALA A 12 -18.01 5.88 15.56
CA ALA A 12 -18.00 4.44 15.30
C ALA A 12 -17.00 3.77 16.23
N THR A 13 -17.41 2.73 16.96
CA THR A 13 -16.47 1.93 17.75
C THR A 13 -15.79 0.93 16.82
N GLY A 14 -14.48 1.10 16.59
CA GLY A 14 -13.69 0.17 15.79
C GLY A 14 -13.55 -1.20 16.47
N ALA A 15 -13.16 -2.22 15.71
CA ALA A 15 -13.07 -3.60 16.19
C ALA A 15 -12.11 -3.80 17.40
N GLY A 16 -11.20 -2.86 17.65
CA GLY A 16 -10.32 -2.82 18.83
C GLY A 16 -10.88 -2.04 20.04
N GLY A 17 -12.12 -1.54 19.99
CA GLY A 17 -12.75 -0.78 21.08
C GLY A 17 -12.49 0.75 21.05
N ASN A 18 -11.80 1.25 20.03
CA ASN A 18 -11.51 2.69 19.90
C ASN A 18 -12.69 3.45 19.30
N THR A 19 -13.00 4.60 19.88
CA THR A 19 -14.05 5.53 19.43
C THR A 19 -13.54 6.40 18.28
N LEU A 20 -14.00 6.11 17.06
CA LEU A 20 -13.60 6.79 15.83
C LEU A 20 -14.57 7.94 15.53
N SER A 21 -14.13 9.19 15.66
CA SER A 21 -14.95 10.37 15.34
C SER A 21 -14.92 10.68 13.84
N GLY A 22 -15.81 11.58 13.38
CA GLY A 22 -15.86 12.07 11.99
C GLY A 22 -14.55 12.65 11.42
N GLY A 23 -13.47 12.74 12.21
CA GLY A 23 -12.12 13.03 11.75
C GLY A 23 -11.56 12.01 10.74
N GLN A 24 -11.96 10.74 10.80
CA GLN A 24 -11.47 9.72 9.84
C GLN A 24 -11.92 9.97 8.39
N ILE A 25 -13.04 10.67 8.19
CA ILE A 25 -13.48 11.09 6.85
C ILE A 25 -12.57 12.22 6.34
N VAL A 26 -12.14 13.13 7.23
CA VAL A 26 -11.17 14.17 6.90
C VAL A 26 -9.81 13.55 6.58
N ASP A 27 -9.40 12.53 7.33
CA ASP A 27 -8.18 11.76 7.09
C ASP A 27 -8.22 11.14 5.68
N ALA A 28 -9.26 10.37 5.32
CA ALA A 28 -9.39 9.82 3.96
C ALA A 28 -9.26 10.87 2.83
N VAL A 29 -9.84 12.06 3.01
CA VAL A 29 -9.78 13.17 2.04
C VAL A 29 -8.43 13.88 2.02
N THR A 30 -7.65 13.80 3.10
CA THR A 30 -6.32 14.43 3.23
C THR A 30 -5.15 13.46 3.05
N SER A 31 -5.42 12.17 2.79
CA SER A 31 -4.44 11.09 2.61
C SER A 31 -3.45 11.25 1.45
N GLY A 32 -3.63 12.26 0.60
CA GLY A 32 -2.75 12.55 -0.53
C GLY A 32 -3.11 11.77 -1.79
N THR A 33 -2.15 11.65 -2.71
CA THR A 33 -2.39 10.99 -4.01
C THR A 33 -2.57 9.48 -3.80
N PRO A 34 -3.69 8.90 -4.27
CA PRO A 34 -4.00 7.49 -4.00
C PRO A 34 -3.01 6.53 -4.67
N ILE A 35 -2.27 6.97 -5.69
CA ILE A 35 -1.19 6.21 -6.32
C ILE A 35 0.00 7.13 -6.61
N LEU A 36 1.16 6.83 -6.05
CA LEU A 36 2.42 7.54 -6.31
C LEU A 36 3.25 6.78 -7.35
N THR A 37 3.75 7.47 -8.37
CA THR A 37 4.62 6.85 -9.37
C THR A 37 6.09 6.97 -8.95
N LYS A 38 6.80 5.84 -8.95
CA LYS A 38 8.25 5.71 -8.77
C LYS A 38 8.86 5.37 -10.12
N LEU A 39 9.28 6.40 -10.86
CA LEU A 39 9.98 6.23 -12.12
C LEU A 39 11.47 6.02 -11.86
N ASN A 40 12.03 4.94 -12.42
CA ASN A 40 13.45 4.59 -12.37
C ASN A 40 14.03 4.73 -10.95
N PRO A 41 13.52 3.96 -9.97
CA PRO A 41 13.92 4.10 -8.56
C PRO A 41 15.38 3.69 -8.28
N GLY A 42 16.10 3.16 -9.27
CA GLY A 42 17.43 2.57 -9.08
C GLY A 42 17.36 1.24 -8.34
N ALA A 43 18.47 0.86 -7.71
CA ALA A 43 18.64 -0.46 -7.08
C ALA A 43 17.78 -0.66 -5.82
N SER A 44 17.20 0.40 -5.26
CA SER A 44 16.43 0.32 -4.02
C SER A 44 15.26 1.30 -4.05
N CYS A 45 14.05 0.81 -3.71
CA CYS A 45 12.84 1.64 -3.68
C CYS A 45 12.09 1.48 -2.35
N ASN A 46 12.04 2.56 -1.56
CA ASN A 46 11.24 2.58 -0.33
C ASN A 46 9.78 2.97 -0.60
N LEU A 47 8.86 2.16 -0.08
CA LEU A 47 7.42 2.32 -0.11
C LEU A 47 6.93 2.51 1.33
N ALA A 48 6.40 3.69 1.64
CA ALA A 48 5.92 3.99 2.97
C ALA A 48 4.38 3.91 3.01
N PHE A 49 3.82 3.34 4.06
CA PHE A 49 2.39 3.47 4.31
C PHE A 49 2.01 4.95 4.49
N ALA A 50 0.79 5.29 4.08
CA ALA A 50 0.20 6.59 4.43
C ALA A 50 -0.01 6.69 5.94
N SER A 51 -0.20 7.91 6.43
CA SER A 51 -0.54 8.16 7.84
C SER A 51 -1.86 7.51 8.26
N TYR A 52 -2.74 7.13 7.34
CA TYR A 52 -4.01 6.44 7.62
C TYR A 52 -4.56 5.86 6.31
N GLY A 53 -5.44 4.87 6.44
CA GLY A 53 -6.17 4.30 5.31
C GLY A 53 -5.27 3.59 4.30
N ASN A 54 -5.33 4.03 3.03
CA ASN A 54 -4.74 3.30 1.91
C ASN A 54 -3.80 4.16 1.08
N ILE A 55 -2.74 3.55 0.54
CA ILE A 55 -1.86 4.18 -0.44
C ILE A 55 -1.57 3.23 -1.59
N GLY A 56 -1.23 3.77 -2.75
CA GLY A 56 -0.81 3.01 -3.92
C GLY A 56 0.56 3.46 -4.40
N TYR A 57 1.30 2.53 -5.00
CA TYR A 57 2.54 2.81 -5.70
C TYR A 57 2.52 2.19 -7.09
N ARG A 58 2.99 2.94 -8.10
CA ARG A 58 3.30 2.41 -9.43
C ARG A 58 4.79 2.53 -9.67
N ILE A 59 5.46 1.40 -9.81
CA ILE A 59 6.91 1.29 -9.96
C ILE A 59 7.21 0.99 -11.42
N LEU A 60 8.05 1.85 -12.01
CA LEU A 60 8.54 1.73 -13.39
C LEU A 60 10.06 1.60 -13.31
N PRO A 61 10.61 0.38 -13.13
CA PRO A 61 12.04 0.15 -13.04
C PRO A 61 12.71 0.25 -14.42
N ASP A 62 13.99 0.61 -14.41
CA ASP A 62 14.92 0.54 -15.55
C ASP A 62 16.14 -0.35 -15.26
N GLN A 63 16.19 -0.94 -14.07
CA GLN A 63 17.19 -1.89 -13.59
C GLN A 63 16.59 -2.73 -12.46
N ASP A 64 17.30 -3.77 -12.03
CA ASP A 64 16.92 -4.57 -10.86
C ASP A 64 16.72 -3.68 -9.63
N CYS A 65 15.67 -3.97 -8.87
CA CYS A 65 15.24 -3.12 -7.77
C CYS A 65 14.80 -3.94 -6.55
N ALA A 66 15.44 -3.69 -5.42
CA ALA A 66 15.00 -4.19 -4.13
C ALA A 66 13.98 -3.23 -3.51
N LEU A 67 12.79 -3.75 -3.19
CA LEU A 67 11.74 -2.97 -2.53
C LEU A 67 11.94 -3.02 -1.01
N SER A 68 11.64 -1.91 -0.34
CA SER A 68 11.49 -1.87 1.12
C SER A 68 10.13 -1.32 1.50
N VAL A 69 9.53 -1.87 2.55
CA VAL A 69 8.26 -1.40 3.10
C VAL A 69 8.50 -0.85 4.51
N SER A 70 7.93 0.33 4.77
CA SER A 70 8.06 1.04 6.05
C SER A 70 6.78 1.79 6.42
N GLY A 71 6.69 2.27 7.66
CA GLY A 71 5.50 2.95 8.18
C GLY A 71 4.50 1.96 8.79
N GLY A 72 3.23 2.35 8.88
CA GLY A 72 2.24 1.60 9.65
C GLY A 72 1.97 2.30 10.98
N ASN A 73 0.77 2.84 11.16
CA ASN A 73 0.38 3.43 12.43
C ASN A 73 -0.21 2.38 13.37
N VAL A 74 0.29 2.34 14.60
CA VAL A 74 -0.23 1.44 15.65
C VAL A 74 -1.66 1.85 15.99
N GLY A 75 -2.55 0.86 16.07
CA GLY A 75 -3.98 1.06 16.30
C GLY A 75 -4.81 1.22 15.03
N GLU A 76 -4.18 1.22 13.85
CA GLU A 76 -4.88 1.44 12.56
C GLU A 76 -4.55 0.35 11.53
N LEU A 77 -5.59 -0.25 10.98
CA LEU A 77 -5.44 -1.06 9.77
C LEU A 77 -5.16 -0.14 8.58
N GLN A 78 -4.12 -0.46 7.83
CA GLN A 78 -3.72 0.30 6.65
C GLN A 78 -3.38 -0.66 5.50
N THR A 79 -3.63 -0.23 4.26
CA THR A 79 -3.28 -1.04 3.09
C THR A 79 -2.44 -0.28 2.08
N MET A 80 -1.58 -1.00 1.38
CA MET A 80 -0.74 -0.50 0.31
C MET A 80 -0.97 -1.37 -0.93
N ARG A 81 -1.30 -0.77 -2.07
CA ARG A 81 -1.32 -1.47 -3.35
C ARG A 81 -0.08 -1.13 -4.16
N VAL A 82 0.68 -2.14 -4.59
CA VAL A 82 1.91 -1.94 -5.35
C VAL A 82 1.74 -2.54 -6.73
N PHE A 83 1.87 -1.69 -7.75
CA PHE A 83 1.96 -2.07 -9.15
C PHE A 83 3.41 -2.00 -9.58
N THR A 84 3.95 -3.08 -10.10
CA THR A 84 5.23 -3.08 -10.82
C THR A 84 4.93 -3.26 -12.30
N GLN A 85 5.58 -2.49 -13.15
CA GLN A 85 5.41 -2.61 -14.60
C GLN A 85 6.76 -2.57 -15.27
N GLN A 86 7.13 -3.65 -15.95
CA GLN A 86 8.41 -3.80 -16.64
C GLN A 86 8.60 -2.74 -17.74
N PRO A 87 9.84 -2.28 -17.97
CA PRO A 87 10.15 -1.29 -19.01
C PRO A 87 10.09 -1.92 -20.41
N TYR A 88 10.32 -1.09 -21.42
CA TYR A 88 10.41 -1.48 -22.84
C TYR A 88 11.57 -2.46 -23.17
N GLY A 89 12.44 -2.80 -22.22
CA GLY A 89 13.44 -3.86 -22.37
C GLY A 89 13.14 -5.15 -21.58
N GLY A 90 12.13 -5.12 -20.70
CA GLY A 90 11.96 -6.13 -19.66
C GLY A 90 13.21 -6.31 -18.80
N ASN A 91 13.36 -7.51 -18.24
CA ASN A 91 14.55 -8.01 -17.55
C ASN A 91 14.94 -7.28 -16.26
N CYS A 92 14.03 -6.52 -15.64
CA CYS A 92 14.26 -6.02 -14.29
C CYS A 92 13.77 -7.06 -13.27
N GLU A 93 14.66 -7.53 -12.41
CA GLU A 93 14.29 -8.34 -11.24
C GLU A 93 13.79 -7.45 -10.11
N ILE A 94 12.65 -7.82 -9.52
CA ILE A 94 12.07 -7.12 -8.37
C ILE A 94 12.13 -8.03 -7.16
N THR A 95 12.80 -7.57 -6.11
CA THR A 95 12.91 -8.30 -4.84
C THR A 95 11.98 -7.68 -3.81
N TRP A 96 11.10 -8.49 -3.21
CA TRP A 96 10.26 -8.07 -2.07
C TRP A 96 11.08 -8.04 -0.77
N PRO A 97 10.72 -7.19 0.20
CA PRO A 97 11.42 -7.16 1.48
C PRO A 97 11.05 -8.36 2.36
N ASP A 98 12.02 -8.85 3.13
CA ASP A 98 11.86 -10.01 4.02
C ASP A 98 10.93 -9.77 5.22
N ASN A 99 10.63 -8.51 5.54
CA ASN A 99 9.76 -8.15 6.65
C ASN A 99 8.25 -8.26 6.31
N VAL A 100 7.90 -8.57 5.06
CA VAL A 100 6.52 -8.83 4.64
C VAL A 100 6.25 -10.32 4.69
N ILE A 101 5.23 -10.70 5.46
CA ILE A 101 4.80 -12.09 5.57
C ILE A 101 3.88 -12.41 4.40
N TRP A 102 4.23 -13.42 3.61
CA TRP A 102 3.46 -13.88 2.45
C TRP A 102 2.87 -15.26 2.72
N PRO A 103 1.58 -15.37 3.13
CA PRO A 103 0.99 -16.66 3.48
C PRO A 103 0.99 -17.68 2.34
N GLU A 104 0.91 -17.21 1.10
CA GLU A 104 0.84 -18.03 -0.13
C GLU A 104 2.18 -18.03 -0.90
N GLY A 105 3.25 -17.48 -0.32
CA GLY A 105 4.51 -17.20 -0.99
C GLY A 105 4.58 -15.80 -1.59
N ALA A 106 5.80 -15.27 -1.70
CA ALA A 106 6.02 -13.94 -2.25
C ALA A 106 5.59 -13.87 -3.71
N ALA A 107 5.01 -12.73 -4.11
CA ALA A 107 4.57 -12.53 -5.48
C ALA A 107 5.74 -12.63 -6.46
N PHE A 108 5.59 -13.43 -7.51
CA PHE A 108 6.56 -13.43 -8.61
C PHE A 108 6.28 -12.22 -9.51
N VAL A 109 7.32 -11.43 -9.81
CA VAL A 109 7.24 -10.33 -10.77
C VAL A 109 7.85 -10.79 -12.08
N ASP A 110 7.01 -11.00 -13.08
CA ASP A 110 7.44 -11.37 -14.42
C ASP A 110 8.33 -10.28 -15.03
N SER A 111 9.46 -10.68 -15.62
CA SER A 111 10.45 -9.80 -16.23
C SER A 111 10.21 -9.57 -17.73
N ARG A 112 9.18 -10.16 -18.34
CA ARG A 112 8.82 -9.90 -19.74
C ARG A 112 8.50 -8.42 -19.95
N ILE A 113 8.85 -7.92 -21.14
CA ILE A 113 8.57 -6.54 -21.57
C ILE A 113 7.12 -6.13 -21.27
N GLY A 114 6.95 -5.02 -20.55
CA GLY A 114 5.64 -4.48 -20.21
C GLY A 114 4.77 -5.33 -19.27
N ALA A 115 5.27 -6.46 -18.74
CA ALA A 115 4.55 -7.26 -17.76
C ALA A 115 4.20 -6.42 -16.52
N ILE A 116 3.03 -6.71 -15.95
CA ILE A 116 2.50 -5.99 -14.79
C ILE A 116 2.21 -7.00 -13.69
N CYS A 117 2.73 -6.73 -12.49
CA CYS A 117 2.36 -7.44 -11.27
C CYS A 117 1.71 -6.46 -10.29
N CYS A 118 0.65 -6.90 -9.64
CA CYS A 118 -0.10 -6.15 -8.64
C CYS A 118 -0.17 -6.97 -7.35
N VAL A 119 0.28 -6.36 -6.25
CA VAL A 119 0.17 -6.92 -4.91
C VAL A 119 -0.53 -5.95 -3.98
N GLU A 120 -1.06 -6.51 -2.91
CA GLU A 120 -1.55 -5.77 -1.76
C GLU A 120 -0.70 -6.14 -0.54
N ILE A 121 -0.29 -5.12 0.21
CA ILE A 121 0.43 -5.27 1.47
C ILE A 121 -0.40 -4.58 2.55
N MET A 122 -0.77 -5.30 3.59
CA MET A 122 -1.55 -4.80 4.72
C MET A 122 -0.67 -4.65 5.95
N TRP A 123 -0.80 -3.53 6.64
CA TRP A 123 -0.33 -3.37 8.02
C TRP A 123 -1.44 -3.79 8.98
N ASP A 124 -1.12 -4.63 9.96
CA ASP A 124 -2.10 -5.18 10.91
C ASP A 124 -2.51 -4.24 12.04
N GLY A 125 -1.99 -3.01 12.05
CA GLY A 125 -2.22 -2.06 13.13
C GLY A 125 -1.37 -2.31 14.37
N ALA A 126 -0.43 -3.26 14.35
CA ALA A 126 0.38 -3.60 15.52
C ALA A 126 1.87 -3.69 15.21
N SER A 127 2.29 -4.65 14.39
CA SER A 127 3.72 -4.95 14.21
C SER A 127 4.09 -5.66 12.91
N ARG A 128 3.12 -6.07 12.09
CA ARG A 128 3.39 -6.95 10.94
C ARG A 128 2.79 -6.43 9.65
N TYR A 129 3.52 -6.70 8.57
CA TYR A 129 3.05 -6.54 7.21
C TYR A 129 2.68 -7.90 6.64
N TYR A 130 1.53 -7.97 5.96
CA TYR A 130 1.04 -9.16 5.28
C TYR A 130 0.86 -8.86 3.79
N GLY A 131 1.52 -9.63 2.94
CA GLY A 131 1.45 -9.49 1.49
C GLY A 131 0.52 -10.52 0.85
N ARG A 132 -0.13 -10.13 -0.25
CA ARG A 132 -0.91 -11.02 -1.11
C ARG A 132 -0.79 -10.60 -2.58
N LEU A 133 -0.60 -11.58 -3.45
CA LEU A 133 -0.69 -11.39 -4.90
C LEU A 133 -2.14 -11.15 -5.31
N ILE A 134 -2.38 -10.12 -6.12
CA ILE A 134 -3.70 -9.88 -6.74
C ILE A 134 -3.70 -10.46 -8.16
N PHE A 135 -2.69 -10.12 -8.96
CA PHE A 135 -2.40 -10.72 -10.26
C PHE A 135 -0.96 -10.40 -10.67
N GLY A 136 -0.39 -11.19 -11.58
CA GLY A 136 0.97 -10.98 -12.08
C GLY A 136 1.53 -12.27 -12.65
#